data_AF-A0A6L5QSB4-F1
#
_entry.id   AF-A0A6L5QSB4-F1
#
_cell.length_a   1.000
_cell.length_b   1.000
_cell.length_c   1.000
_cell.angle_alpha   90.00
_cell.angle_beta   90.00
_cell.angle_gamma   90.00
#
_symmetry.space_group_name_H-M   'P 1'
#
loop_
_entity.id
_entity.type
_entity.pdbx_description
1 polymer ?
#
loop_
_entity_poly.entity_id
_entity_poly.type
_entity_poly.pdbx_seq_one_letter_code
_entity_poly.pdbx_strand_id
1 'polypeptide(L)'
;MTGQPIKIDGAFRMTFSGYLMRLAVMLMAVAPAYAAPAAVLSLTPAHACQPPAGSPGKLLDLAYPNASTGGNAPFDHQVDINGDGWCDWVSTAAQPPHRDGVELMQPQMKDFIFLGGSRGWRRFGNAKAIRAFIDQHDVDRPVPYDGGAEVSGFVSPLFIFADGEPRPYVAALALAQDVLDARAEDVVVYRWHGGFDALLRVGEQERAMVIRFLQAHYCGSKVALPVQSVAEAVCAR
;
A
#
# COMPACT_ATOMS: atom_id res chain seq x y z
N MET A 1 21.23 60.34 -62.61
CA MET A 1 20.23 61.12 -61.85
C MET A 1 20.69 61.20 -60.41
N THR A 2 21.34 62.31 -60.09
CA THR A 2 21.74 62.75 -58.75
C THR A 2 20.64 63.67 -58.21
N GLY A 3 20.31 63.58 -56.91
CA GLY A 3 19.34 64.48 -56.29
C GLY A 3 18.89 64.03 -54.90
N GLN A 4 19.59 64.50 -53.88
CA GLN A 4 19.18 64.60 -52.47
C GLN A 4 17.91 65.47 -52.30
N PRO A 5 17.51 65.89 -51.08
CA PRO A 5 17.13 65.15 -49.86
C PRO A 5 15.72 65.61 -49.38
N ILE A 6 15.12 64.96 -48.38
CA ILE A 6 14.06 65.60 -47.59
C ILE A 6 14.39 65.47 -46.11
N LYS A 7 14.63 66.62 -45.48
CA LYS A 7 14.73 66.82 -44.03
C LYS A 7 13.42 67.45 -43.55
N ILE A 8 12.73 66.68 -42.71
CA ILE A 8 11.95 66.99 -41.51
C ILE A 8 11.40 68.43 -41.36
N ASP A 9 10.09 68.54 -41.15
CA ASP A 9 9.52 69.47 -40.18
C ASP A 9 8.18 68.96 -39.64
N GLY A 10 7.91 69.18 -38.36
CA GLY A 10 6.57 69.06 -37.77
C GLY A 10 6.42 68.13 -36.59
N ALA A 11 6.98 68.53 -35.44
CA ALA A 11 6.59 68.01 -34.15
C ALA A 11 5.20 68.55 -33.73
N PHE A 12 4.31 67.70 -33.20
CA PHE A 12 3.57 68.03 -31.97
C PHE A 12 3.00 66.78 -31.28
N ARG A 13 3.33 66.68 -29.98
CA ARG A 13 2.84 65.76 -28.94
C ARG A 13 1.31 65.83 -28.82
N MET A 14 0.53 64.90 -28.27
CA MET A 14 0.61 64.04 -27.06
C MET A 14 -0.62 63.10 -27.18
N THR A 15 -0.63 61.83 -26.76
CA THR A 15 -0.93 61.41 -25.38
C THR A 15 -0.62 59.93 -25.13
N PHE A 16 -0.28 59.67 -23.86
CA PHE A 16 0.15 58.42 -23.24
C PHE A 16 -0.89 57.29 -23.22
N SER A 17 -0.41 56.05 -23.34
CA SER A 17 -0.74 54.90 -22.47
C SER A 17 0.19 53.75 -22.89
N GLY A 18 1.26 53.39 -22.20
CA GLY A 18 1.30 53.04 -20.78
C GLY A 18 1.21 51.53 -20.62
N TYR A 19 2.20 50.74 -21.09
CA TYR A 19 2.40 49.38 -20.57
C TYR A 19 3.90 49.05 -20.46
N LEU A 20 4.31 48.93 -19.20
CA LEU A 20 5.63 48.49 -18.78
C LEU A 20 5.90 47.06 -19.24
N MET A 21 7.06 46.92 -19.86
CA MET A 21 7.87 45.72 -19.94
C MET A 21 8.08 45.12 -18.53
N ARG A 22 7.59 43.90 -18.29
CA ARG A 22 8.01 43.05 -17.17
C ARG A 22 8.44 41.69 -17.70
N LEU A 23 9.74 41.56 -17.87
CA LEU A 23 10.44 40.30 -18.07
C LEU A 23 10.33 39.50 -16.75
N ALA A 24 9.44 38.51 -16.70
CA ALA A 24 9.34 37.61 -15.57
C ALA A 24 10.39 36.50 -15.75
N VAL A 25 11.54 36.66 -15.09
CA VAL A 25 12.48 35.56 -14.88
C VAL A 25 11.84 34.60 -13.88
N MET A 26 11.30 33.50 -14.40
CA MET A 26 10.74 32.41 -13.60
C MET A 26 11.91 31.66 -12.96
N LEU A 27 12.29 32.07 -11.75
CA LEU A 27 13.14 31.29 -10.85
C LEU A 27 12.38 30.00 -10.53
N MET A 28 12.69 28.91 -11.25
CA MET A 28 12.31 27.59 -10.82
C MET A 28 13.04 27.31 -9.50
N ALA A 29 12.31 27.48 -8.40
CA ALA A 29 12.71 26.97 -7.10
C ALA A 29 12.83 25.45 -7.25
N VAL A 30 14.05 24.97 -7.43
CA VAL A 30 14.37 23.56 -7.18
C VAL A 30 14.16 23.39 -5.68
N ALA A 31 12.98 22.91 -5.30
CA ALA A 31 12.74 22.49 -3.93
C ALA A 31 13.86 21.51 -3.59
N PRO A 32 14.55 21.68 -2.45
CA PRO A 32 15.47 20.65 -2.00
C PRO A 32 14.64 19.37 -1.92
N ALA A 33 15.11 18.29 -2.55
CA ALA A 33 14.68 16.96 -2.14
C ALA A 33 15.11 16.83 -0.69
N TYR A 34 14.22 17.22 0.23
CA TYR A 34 14.35 16.90 1.64
C TYR A 34 14.35 15.39 1.68
N ALA A 35 15.54 14.80 1.76
CA ALA A 35 15.70 13.44 2.20
C ALA A 35 15.08 13.40 3.59
N ALA A 36 13.82 12.97 3.66
CA ALA A 36 13.15 12.73 4.92
C ALA A 36 14.09 11.86 5.77
N PRO A 37 14.28 12.16 7.07
CA PRO A 37 15.07 11.30 7.92
C PRO A 37 14.55 9.86 7.76
N ALA A 38 15.46 8.91 7.62
CA ALA A 38 15.09 7.50 7.50
C ALA A 38 14.13 7.17 8.64
N ALA A 39 12.89 6.82 8.31
CA ALA A 39 11.88 6.55 9.30
C ALA A 39 12.40 5.48 10.25
N VAL A 40 12.28 5.71 11.56
CA VAL A 40 12.60 4.67 12.55
C VAL A 40 11.51 3.61 12.42
N LEU A 41 11.90 2.42 11.98
CA LEU A 41 11.00 1.29 11.76
C LEU A 41 10.91 0.40 13.01
N SER A 42 9.75 -0.20 13.22
CA SER A 42 9.42 -1.06 14.36
C SER A 42 8.47 -2.20 13.93
N LEU A 43 8.51 -3.33 14.62
CA LEU A 43 7.50 -4.40 14.51
C LEU A 43 6.34 -4.24 15.50
N THR A 44 6.43 -3.23 16.37
CA THR A 44 5.41 -2.92 17.37
C THR A 44 4.76 -1.59 17.02
N PRO A 45 3.41 -1.52 16.99
CA PRO A 45 2.72 -0.26 16.75
C PRO A 45 2.99 0.74 17.89
N ALA A 46 3.05 2.02 17.56
CA ALA A 46 3.21 3.09 18.56
C ALA A 46 1.99 3.16 19.52
N HIS A 47 0.81 2.81 19.01
CA HIS A 47 -0.44 2.81 19.76
C HIS A 47 -1.23 1.53 19.50
N ALA A 48 -1.86 1.00 20.55
CA ALA A 48 -2.83 -0.08 20.39
C ALA A 48 -4.09 0.45 19.70
N CYS A 49 -4.64 -0.34 18.78
CA CYS A 49 -5.89 -0.03 18.10
C CYS A 49 -7.10 -0.31 19.00
N GLN A 50 -8.24 0.32 18.70
CA GLN A 50 -9.50 0.08 19.40
C GLN A 50 -10.31 -1.02 18.70
N PRO A 51 -10.68 -2.11 19.38
CA PRO A 51 -11.50 -3.15 18.76
C PRO A 51 -12.95 -2.65 18.53
N PRO A 52 -13.51 -2.80 17.32
CA PRO A 52 -14.93 -2.58 17.03
C PRO A 52 -15.84 -3.56 17.77
N ALA A 53 -17.12 -3.19 17.90
CA ALA A 53 -18.13 -4.10 18.45
C ALA A 53 -18.41 -5.28 17.49
N GLY A 54 -18.62 -6.48 18.06
CA GLY A 54 -18.94 -7.70 17.31
C GLY A 54 -17.73 -8.61 17.07
N SER A 55 -17.90 -9.62 16.23
CA SER A 55 -16.84 -10.59 15.89
C SER A 55 -16.77 -10.77 14.37
N PRO A 56 -15.63 -10.48 13.74
CA PRO A 56 -15.45 -10.68 12.30
C PRO A 56 -15.53 -12.15 11.91
N GLY A 57 -15.15 -13.07 12.80
CA GLY A 57 -15.31 -14.52 12.61
C GLY A 57 -16.76 -14.93 12.31
N LYS A 58 -17.75 -14.31 12.96
CA LYS A 58 -19.17 -14.57 12.63
C LYS A 58 -19.56 -14.10 11.23
N LEU A 59 -18.98 -12.99 10.75
CA LEU A 59 -19.22 -12.51 9.38
C LEU A 59 -18.57 -13.45 8.35
N LEU A 60 -17.41 -14.00 8.70
CA LEU A 60 -16.71 -14.98 7.89
C LEU A 60 -17.48 -16.31 7.83
N ASP A 61 -18.00 -16.81 8.95
CA ASP A 61 -18.82 -18.03 9.01
C ASP A 61 -20.09 -17.97 8.16
N LEU A 62 -20.71 -16.79 8.08
CA LEU A 62 -21.88 -16.58 7.24
C LEU A 62 -21.54 -16.67 5.75
N ALA A 63 -20.34 -16.26 5.35
CA ALA A 63 -19.90 -16.26 3.97
C ALA A 63 -19.25 -17.59 3.56
N TYR A 64 -18.53 -18.22 4.49
CA TYR A 64 -17.78 -19.46 4.29
C TYR A 64 -18.05 -20.41 5.46
N PRO A 65 -19.25 -21.00 5.53
CA PRO A 65 -19.53 -22.05 6.50
C PRO A 65 -18.52 -23.17 6.24
N ASN A 66 -17.73 -23.53 7.25
CA ASN A 66 -16.61 -24.50 7.20
C ASN A 66 -15.22 -23.96 6.81
N ALA A 67 -15.04 -22.68 6.49
CA ALA A 67 -13.72 -22.07 6.67
C ALA A 67 -13.47 -22.08 8.17
N SER A 68 -12.49 -22.84 8.65
CA SER A 68 -12.27 -23.06 10.09
C SER A 68 -11.98 -21.74 10.83
N THR A 69 -13.03 -21.06 11.31
CA THR A 69 -12.96 -19.94 12.27
C THR A 69 -13.04 -20.44 13.72
N GLY A 70 -13.24 -21.75 13.89
CA GLY A 70 -13.26 -22.44 15.18
C GLY A 70 -11.88 -22.45 15.83
N GLY A 71 -11.46 -21.31 16.37
CA GLY A 71 -10.41 -21.19 17.38
C GLY A 71 -8.96 -21.44 16.95
N ASN A 72 -8.69 -21.80 15.69
CA ASN A 72 -7.34 -22.15 15.22
C ASN A 72 -7.09 -21.73 13.75
N ALA A 73 -7.56 -20.56 13.31
CA ALA A 73 -6.86 -19.92 12.20
C ALA A 73 -5.46 -19.58 12.74
N PRO A 74 -4.37 -20.14 12.19
CA PRO A 74 -3.05 -20.04 12.81
C PRO A 74 -2.53 -18.59 12.91
N PHE A 75 -3.17 -17.64 12.22
CA PHE A 75 -2.80 -16.24 12.18
C PHE A 75 -4.03 -15.33 12.16
N ASP A 76 -4.50 -14.92 13.33
CA ASP A 76 -5.46 -13.83 13.49
C ASP A 76 -4.72 -12.59 14.00
N HIS A 77 -4.56 -11.59 13.14
CA HIS A 77 -3.95 -10.31 13.49
C HIS A 77 -5.02 -9.25 13.69
N GLN A 78 -5.02 -8.62 14.87
CA GLN A 78 -5.73 -7.36 15.11
C GLN A 78 -4.71 -6.22 15.08
N VAL A 79 -4.80 -5.39 14.05
CA VAL A 79 -3.87 -4.30 13.78
C VAL A 79 -4.60 -3.20 13.04
N ASP A 80 -4.26 -1.95 13.29
CA ASP A 80 -4.75 -0.82 12.50
C ASP A 80 -3.92 -0.73 11.21
N ILE A 81 -4.45 -1.27 10.10
CA ILE A 81 -3.76 -1.23 8.80
C ILE A 81 -4.00 0.09 8.07
N ASN A 82 -5.10 0.78 8.40
CA ASN A 82 -5.58 1.95 7.67
C ASN A 82 -5.22 3.29 8.35
N GLY A 83 -4.77 3.23 9.61
CA GLY A 83 -4.33 4.35 10.44
C GLY A 83 -5.45 5.16 11.09
N ASP A 84 -6.68 4.63 11.19
CA ASP A 84 -7.85 5.35 11.71
C ASP A 84 -8.09 5.15 13.22
N GLY A 85 -7.22 4.37 13.87
CA GLY A 85 -7.27 4.05 15.30
C GLY A 85 -8.14 2.85 15.65
N TRP A 86 -8.86 2.25 14.71
CA TRP A 86 -9.64 1.03 14.92
C TRP A 86 -8.83 -0.21 14.54
N CYS A 87 -9.07 -1.32 15.25
CA CYS A 87 -8.46 -2.58 14.87
C CYS A 87 -9.12 -3.09 13.60
N ASP A 88 -8.31 -3.31 12.58
CA ASP A 88 -8.65 -4.15 11.44
C ASP A 88 -8.29 -5.60 11.79
N TRP A 89 -9.00 -6.54 11.18
CA TRP A 89 -8.80 -7.97 11.40
C TRP A 89 -8.34 -8.61 10.10
N VAL A 90 -7.20 -9.29 10.15
CA VAL A 90 -6.65 -10.08 9.05
C VAL A 90 -6.53 -11.51 9.55
N SER A 91 -7.15 -12.43 8.81
CA SER A 91 -7.07 -13.86 9.11
C SER A 91 -6.58 -14.64 7.91
N THR A 92 -5.96 -15.78 8.19
CA THR A 92 -5.64 -16.77 7.17
C THR A 92 -6.55 -17.97 7.38
N ALA A 93 -7.35 -18.33 6.39
CA ALA A 93 -8.00 -19.64 6.42
C ALA A 93 -6.93 -20.73 6.29
N ALA A 94 -6.95 -21.71 7.20
CA ALA A 94 -6.60 -23.06 6.78
C ALA A 94 -7.54 -23.40 5.63
N GLN A 95 -7.00 -23.79 4.47
CA GLN A 95 -7.74 -24.09 3.24
C GLN A 95 -9.14 -24.65 3.55
N PRO A 96 -10.22 -24.18 2.89
CA PRO A 96 -11.52 -24.83 3.05
C PRO A 96 -11.32 -26.33 2.83
N PRO A 97 -11.78 -27.20 3.75
CA PRO A 97 -11.49 -28.63 3.67
C PRO A 97 -11.88 -29.13 2.29
N HIS A 98 -10.89 -29.60 1.52
CA HIS A 98 -11.15 -30.26 0.24
C HIS A 98 -12.17 -31.36 0.50
N ARG A 99 -13.36 -31.20 -0.04
CA ARG A 99 -14.33 -32.29 -0.14
C ARG A 99 -14.14 -32.87 -1.54
N ASP A 100 -13.71 -34.13 -1.61
CA ASP A 100 -13.48 -34.83 -2.87
C ASP A 100 -14.64 -34.58 -3.87
N GLY A 101 -14.29 -34.12 -5.07
CA GLY A 101 -15.23 -33.95 -6.18
C GLY A 101 -16.00 -32.62 -6.24
N VAL A 102 -15.71 -31.64 -5.38
CA VAL A 102 -16.24 -30.27 -5.52
C VAL A 102 -15.06 -29.31 -5.74
N GLU A 103 -14.98 -28.73 -6.93
CA GLU A 103 -14.14 -27.56 -7.19
C GLU A 103 -14.70 -26.40 -6.37
N LEU A 104 -14.18 -26.24 -5.14
CA LEU A 104 -14.51 -25.09 -4.32
C LEU A 104 -13.70 -23.93 -4.86
N MET A 105 -14.37 -22.90 -5.40
CA MET A 105 -13.74 -21.60 -5.63
C MET A 105 -12.99 -21.22 -4.35
N GLN A 106 -11.67 -21.11 -4.44
CA GLN A 106 -10.85 -20.70 -3.32
C GLN A 106 -11.28 -19.28 -2.92
N PRO A 107 -11.55 -19.03 -1.63
CA PRO A 107 -11.94 -17.71 -1.20
C PRO A 107 -10.76 -16.74 -1.38
N GLN A 108 -11.07 -15.49 -1.72
CA GLN A 108 -10.05 -14.50 -1.99
C GLN A 108 -9.56 -13.89 -0.67
N MET A 109 -8.32 -13.41 -0.62
CA MET A 109 -7.72 -12.82 0.58
C MET A 109 -8.56 -11.69 1.18
N LYS A 110 -9.15 -10.85 0.34
CA LYS A 110 -10.04 -9.77 0.78
C LYS A 110 -11.21 -10.24 1.63
N ASP A 111 -11.64 -11.48 1.48
CA ASP A 111 -12.74 -12.05 2.24
C ASP A 111 -12.35 -12.37 3.68
N PHE A 112 -11.04 -12.38 3.99
CA PHE A 112 -10.47 -12.57 5.32
C PHE A 112 -9.88 -11.29 5.91
N ILE A 113 -10.12 -10.14 5.29
CA ILE A 113 -9.74 -8.83 5.81
C ILE A 113 -11.00 -8.03 6.13
N PHE A 114 -11.16 -7.68 7.40
CA PHE A 114 -12.24 -6.84 7.88
C PHE A 114 -11.66 -5.55 8.44
N LEU A 115 -12.26 -4.43 8.03
CA LEU A 115 -11.87 -3.11 8.50
C LEU A 115 -12.73 -2.71 9.69
N GLY A 116 -12.08 -2.19 10.71
CA GLY A 116 -12.72 -1.72 11.92
C GLY A 116 -13.37 -0.35 11.75
N GLY A 117 -14.22 0.01 12.71
CA GLY A 117 -14.80 1.34 12.76
C GLY A 117 -15.84 1.50 13.85
N SER A 118 -16.26 2.74 14.05
CA SER A 118 -17.30 3.11 15.02
C SER A 118 -18.66 2.45 14.79
N ARG A 119 -18.92 1.95 13.57
CA ARG A 119 -20.14 1.23 13.18
C ARG A 119 -19.97 -0.29 13.17
N GLY A 120 -18.87 -0.81 13.73
CA GLY A 120 -18.53 -2.23 13.68
C GLY A 120 -17.64 -2.56 12.48
N TRP A 121 -17.68 -3.83 12.08
CA TRP A 121 -16.82 -4.40 11.05
C TRP A 121 -17.38 -4.20 9.64
N ARG A 122 -16.54 -3.86 8.68
CA ARG A 122 -16.87 -3.81 7.24
C ARG A 122 -15.86 -4.62 6.43
N ARG A 123 -16.21 -4.97 5.19
CA ARG A 123 -15.28 -5.67 4.29
C ARG A 123 -14.19 -4.74 3.77
N PHE A 124 -13.02 -5.32 3.54
CA PHE A 124 -11.89 -4.68 2.85
C PHE A 124 -12.20 -4.40 1.37
N GLY A 125 -11.57 -3.36 0.85
CA GLY A 125 -11.64 -2.99 -0.55
C GLY A 125 -12.87 -2.16 -0.92
N ASN A 126 -12.66 -1.14 -1.75
CA ASN A 126 -13.72 -0.41 -2.43
C ASN A 126 -13.76 -0.83 -3.90
N ALA A 127 -14.47 -1.93 -4.19
CA ALA A 127 -14.54 -2.51 -5.53
C ALA A 127 -14.97 -1.51 -6.61
N LYS A 128 -15.84 -0.55 -6.25
CA LYS A 128 -16.28 0.51 -7.17
C LYS A 128 -15.13 1.48 -7.51
N ALA A 129 -14.38 1.93 -6.50
CA ALA A 129 -13.26 2.85 -6.70
C ALA A 129 -12.09 2.17 -7.44
N ILE A 130 -11.82 0.90 -7.13
CA ILE A 130 -10.78 0.10 -7.79
C ILE A 130 -11.15 -0.12 -9.26
N ARG A 131 -12.39 -0.52 -9.55
CA ARG A 131 -12.87 -0.68 -10.93
C ARG A 131 -12.79 0.62 -11.72
N ALA A 132 -13.24 1.73 -11.13
CA ALA A 132 -13.10 3.05 -11.75
C ALA A 132 -11.64 3.43 -12.01
N PHE A 133 -10.71 3.07 -11.12
CA PHE A 133 -9.28 3.28 -11.35
C PHE A 133 -8.76 2.48 -12.55
N ILE A 134 -9.08 1.18 -12.60
CA ILE A 134 -8.70 0.28 -13.69
C ILE A 134 -9.28 0.76 -15.02
N ASP A 135 -10.56 1.10 -15.06
CA ASP A 135 -11.25 1.55 -16.27
C ASP A 135 -10.69 2.90 -16.80
N GLN A 136 -10.07 3.71 -15.94
CA GLN A 136 -9.54 5.05 -16.28
C GLN A 136 -8.04 5.08 -16.56
N HIS A 137 -7.28 4.05 -16.20
CA HIS A 137 -5.82 4.06 -16.29
C HIS A 137 -5.32 2.95 -17.21
N ASP A 138 -4.66 3.37 -18.29
CA ASP A 138 -3.88 2.50 -19.17
C ASP A 138 -2.66 1.98 -18.40
N VAL A 139 -2.72 0.72 -17.95
CA VAL A 139 -1.70 -0.28 -17.56
C VAL A 139 -0.32 0.07 -16.94
N ASP A 140 0.13 1.32 -16.87
CA ASP A 140 1.49 1.68 -16.42
C ASP A 140 1.61 1.94 -14.92
N ARG A 141 0.52 1.86 -14.15
CA ARG A 141 0.52 2.05 -12.70
C ARG A 141 0.29 0.72 -11.97
N PRO A 142 0.95 0.50 -10.81
CA PRO A 142 0.67 -0.68 -10.02
C PRO A 142 -0.81 -0.69 -9.61
N VAL A 143 -1.50 -1.75 -10.01
CA VAL A 143 -2.92 -1.96 -9.67
C VAL A 143 -3.03 -2.08 -8.15
N PRO A 144 -4.05 -1.45 -7.53
CA PRO A 144 -4.30 -1.66 -6.12
C PRO A 144 -4.48 -3.13 -5.79
N TYR A 145 -3.78 -3.61 -4.76
CA TYR A 145 -4.02 -4.93 -4.23
C TYR A 145 -5.37 -4.90 -3.52
N ASP A 146 -6.36 -5.43 -4.21
CA ASP A 146 -7.74 -5.55 -3.77
C ASP A 146 -8.00 -6.84 -3.00
N GLY A 147 -6.95 -7.64 -2.73
CA GLY A 147 -7.06 -8.95 -2.10
C GLY A 147 -7.70 -10.00 -2.99
N GLY A 148 -7.69 -9.84 -4.32
CA GLY A 148 -8.25 -10.79 -5.29
C GLY A 148 -7.46 -12.09 -5.47
N ALA A 149 -6.26 -12.21 -4.87
CA ALA A 149 -5.52 -13.47 -4.83
C ALA A 149 -6.21 -14.48 -3.89
N GLU A 150 -6.04 -15.78 -4.16
CA GLU A 150 -6.57 -16.84 -3.32
C GLU A 150 -5.94 -16.84 -1.91
N VAL A 151 -6.73 -17.15 -0.89
CA VAL A 151 -6.24 -17.24 0.50
C VAL A 151 -5.19 -18.33 0.69
N SER A 152 -5.25 -19.39 -0.12
CA SER A 152 -4.35 -20.54 -0.13
C SER A 152 -2.92 -20.17 -0.47
N GLY A 153 -2.72 -19.08 -1.22
CA GLY A 153 -1.38 -18.55 -1.44
C GLY A 153 -0.82 -17.85 -0.20
N PHE A 154 -1.64 -17.38 0.73
CA PHE A 154 -1.19 -16.31 1.61
C PHE A 154 -0.27 -16.74 2.74
N VAL A 155 0.95 -16.24 2.67
CA VAL A 155 1.92 -16.25 3.75
C VAL A 155 1.66 -15.07 4.67
N SER A 156 1.63 -15.32 5.99
CA SER A 156 1.35 -14.31 7.02
C SER A 156 2.18 -13.05 6.82
N PRO A 157 1.55 -11.88 6.62
CA PRO A 157 2.23 -10.64 6.32
C PRO A 157 2.90 -10.13 7.59
N LEU A 158 4.00 -9.40 7.41
CA LEU A 158 4.62 -8.65 8.49
C LEU A 158 4.14 -7.20 8.43
N PHE A 159 3.75 -6.66 9.57
CA PHE A 159 3.39 -5.25 9.74
C PHE A 159 4.59 -4.50 10.31
N ILE A 160 5.03 -3.46 9.60
CA ILE A 160 6.19 -2.64 9.95
C ILE A 160 5.73 -1.20 10.13
N PHE A 161 5.88 -0.68 11.33
CA PHE A 161 5.44 0.65 11.73
C PHE A 161 6.58 1.64 11.56
N ALA A 162 6.25 2.85 11.11
CA ALA A 162 7.17 3.96 11.00
C ALA A 162 6.78 5.05 12.00
N ASP A 163 7.77 5.65 12.66
CA ASP A 163 7.51 6.77 13.55
C ASP A 163 6.84 7.93 12.82
N GLY A 164 5.86 8.56 13.47
CA GLY A 164 5.03 9.62 12.90
C GLY A 164 4.06 9.19 11.80
N GLU A 165 3.97 7.90 11.48
CA GLU A 165 3.01 7.38 10.52
C GLU A 165 2.00 6.42 11.18
N PRO A 166 0.68 6.67 11.05
CA PRO A 166 -0.33 5.78 11.59
C PRO A 166 -0.52 4.48 10.77
N ARG A 167 -0.21 4.48 9.47
CA ARG A 167 -0.36 3.33 8.58
C ARG A 167 0.92 2.49 8.49
N PRO A 168 0.89 1.19 8.84
CA PRO A 168 2.05 0.33 8.67
C PRO A 168 2.39 0.10 7.20
N TYR A 169 3.65 -0.25 6.94
CA TYR A 169 4.01 -1.04 5.78
C TYR A 169 3.57 -2.48 6.00
N VAL A 170 3.07 -3.11 4.94
CA VAL A 170 2.69 -4.52 4.93
C VAL A 170 3.63 -5.25 4.00
N ALA A 171 4.53 -6.08 4.55
CA ALA A 171 5.42 -6.93 3.77
C ALA A 171 4.78 -8.31 3.60
N ALA A 172 4.68 -8.79 2.36
CA ALA A 172 4.08 -10.08 2.01
C ALA A 172 4.85 -10.72 0.85
N LEU A 173 4.71 -12.04 0.69
CA LEU A 173 5.18 -12.74 -0.50
C LEU A 173 4.11 -12.64 -1.60
N ALA A 174 4.53 -12.35 -2.84
CA ALA A 174 3.63 -12.34 -3.98
C ALA A 174 3.50 -13.75 -4.57
N LEU A 175 2.27 -14.25 -4.65
CA LEU A 175 1.99 -15.69 -4.75
C LEU A 175 1.61 -16.12 -6.16
N ALA A 176 2.08 -15.37 -7.14
CA ALA A 176 1.93 -15.75 -8.54
C ALA A 176 2.82 -16.96 -8.93
N GLN A 177 3.58 -17.51 -7.98
CA GLN A 177 4.50 -18.61 -8.20
C GLN A 177 4.45 -19.54 -6.99
N ASP A 178 4.55 -20.84 -7.22
CA ASP A 178 4.85 -21.84 -6.19
C ASP A 178 6.25 -21.55 -5.62
N VAL A 179 6.38 -20.51 -4.78
CA VAL A 179 7.66 -20.08 -4.25
C VAL A 179 8.00 -20.91 -3.02
N LEU A 180 8.36 -22.18 -3.26
CA LEU A 180 8.90 -23.06 -2.23
C LEU A 180 10.23 -22.52 -1.65
N ASP A 181 10.94 -21.69 -2.42
CA ASP A 181 12.26 -21.12 -2.11
C ASP A 181 12.26 -19.58 -2.17
N ALA A 182 11.39 -18.92 -1.40
CA ALA A 182 11.23 -17.47 -1.47
C ALA A 182 12.48 -16.71 -1.03
N ARG A 183 12.77 -15.60 -1.73
CA ARG A 183 13.91 -14.71 -1.48
C ARG A 183 13.45 -13.28 -1.23
N ALA A 184 14.39 -12.43 -0.82
CA ALA A 184 14.11 -11.02 -0.52
C ALA A 184 13.52 -10.26 -1.73
N GLU A 185 13.84 -10.68 -2.96
CA GLU A 185 13.27 -10.14 -4.20
C GLU A 185 11.79 -10.44 -4.40
N ASP A 186 11.30 -11.55 -3.86
CA ASP A 186 9.90 -11.98 -3.93
C ASP A 186 9.00 -11.27 -2.91
N VAL A 187 9.62 -10.59 -1.94
CA VAL A 187 8.90 -9.79 -0.94
C VAL A 187 8.42 -8.48 -1.56
N VAL A 188 7.09 -8.33 -1.58
CA VAL A 188 6.41 -7.11 -1.97
C VAL A 188 6.00 -6.35 -0.72
N VAL A 189 6.20 -5.03 -0.76
CA VAL A 189 5.84 -4.13 0.33
C VAL A 189 4.71 -3.24 -0.12
N TYR A 190 3.67 -3.18 0.71
CA TYR A 190 2.48 -2.38 0.48
C TYR A 190 2.30 -1.32 1.56
N ARG A 191 1.45 -0.34 1.26
CA ARG A 191 0.93 0.64 2.20
C ARG A 191 -0.53 0.92 1.92
N TRP A 192 -1.27 1.28 2.97
CA TRP A 192 -2.68 1.62 2.84
C TRP A 192 -2.91 2.85 1.97
N HIS A 193 -3.90 2.77 1.11
CA HIS A 193 -4.36 3.87 0.27
C HIS A 193 -5.86 4.15 0.50
N GLY A 194 -6.14 5.26 1.18
CA GLY A 194 -7.50 5.64 1.58
C GLY A 194 -8.48 5.87 0.42
N GLY A 195 -8.00 6.18 -0.78
CA GLY A 195 -8.87 6.34 -1.95
C GLY A 195 -9.52 5.04 -2.44
N PHE A 196 -8.93 3.88 -2.12
CA PHE A 196 -9.38 2.57 -2.59
C PHE A 196 -9.83 1.63 -1.47
N ASP A 197 -9.67 2.03 -0.21
CA ASP A 197 -9.74 1.14 0.95
C ASP A 197 -8.91 -0.15 0.73
N ALA A 198 -7.71 0.01 0.17
CA ALA A 198 -6.89 -1.10 -0.31
C ALA A 198 -5.39 -0.83 -0.13
N LEU A 199 -4.58 -1.86 -0.38
CA LEU A 199 -3.13 -1.81 -0.30
C LEU A 199 -2.54 -1.43 -1.66
N LEU A 200 -1.59 -0.49 -1.68
CA LEU A 200 -0.80 -0.16 -2.87
C LEU A 200 0.65 -0.57 -2.66
N ARG A 201 1.28 -1.13 -3.70
CA ARG A 201 2.72 -1.40 -3.69
C ARG A 201 3.48 -0.09 -3.55
N VAL A 202 4.45 -0.06 -2.64
CA VAL A 202 5.35 1.09 -2.44
C VAL A 202 6.48 1.10 -3.48
N GLY A 203 7.16 2.25 -3.62
CA GLY A 203 8.31 2.36 -4.52
C GLY A 203 9.54 1.57 -4.03
N GLU A 204 10.51 1.35 -4.92
CA GLU A 204 11.72 0.55 -4.61
C GLU A 204 12.54 1.11 -3.45
N GLN A 205 12.54 2.43 -3.24
CA GLN A 205 13.26 3.04 -2.11
C GLN A 205 12.65 2.65 -0.75
N GLU A 206 11.33 2.75 -0.62
CA GLU A 206 10.59 2.35 0.59
C GLU A 206 10.69 0.83 0.80
N ARG A 207 10.53 0.05 -0.27
CA ARG A 207 10.71 -1.41 -0.24
C ARG A 207 12.10 -1.77 0.29
N ALA A 208 13.17 -1.22 -0.29
CA ALA A 208 14.54 -1.52 0.13
C ALA A 208 14.82 -1.13 1.60
N MET A 209 14.21 -0.04 2.08
CA MET A 209 14.28 0.34 3.49
C MET A 209 13.65 -0.72 4.40
N VAL A 210 12.43 -1.16 4.09
CA VAL A 210 11.71 -2.19 4.86
C VAL A 210 12.45 -3.52 4.85
N ILE A 211 12.94 -3.97 3.68
CA ILE A 211 13.71 -5.23 3.58
C ILE A 211 14.97 -5.18 4.44
N ARG A 212 15.75 -4.09 4.39
CA ARG A 212 16.95 -3.95 5.24
C ARG A 212 16.63 -4.00 6.73
N PHE A 213 15.53 -3.38 7.14
CA PHE A 213 15.06 -3.44 8.53
C PHE A 213 14.72 -4.87 8.95
N LEU A 214 13.95 -5.59 8.14
CA LEU A 214 13.59 -6.99 8.41
C LEU A 214 14.83 -7.89 8.46
N GLN A 215 15.79 -7.67 7.55
CA GLN A 215 17.05 -8.41 7.56
C GLN A 215 17.86 -8.18 8.83
N ALA A 216 17.97 -6.93 9.30
CA ALA A 216 18.64 -6.60 10.55
C ALA A 216 17.93 -7.20 11.77
N HIS A 217 16.60 -7.39 11.70
CA HIS A 217 15.81 -7.93 12.79
C HIS A 217 15.85 -9.46 12.87
N TYR A 218 15.73 -10.15 11.72
CA TYR A 218 15.58 -11.59 11.66
C TYR A 218 16.88 -12.33 11.33
N CYS A 219 17.71 -11.79 10.45
CA CYS A 219 18.85 -12.54 9.91
C CYS A 219 20.03 -12.58 10.88
N GLY A 220 20.60 -13.77 11.07
CA GLY A 220 21.71 -14.01 12.00
C GLY A 220 21.28 -14.29 13.45
N SER A 221 20.00 -14.15 13.76
CA SER A 221 19.43 -14.63 15.02
C SER A 221 19.21 -16.16 14.95
N LYS A 222 19.40 -16.89 16.06
CA LYS A 222 19.10 -18.34 16.14
C LYS A 222 17.58 -18.61 16.26
N VAL A 223 16.76 -17.73 15.72
CA VAL A 223 15.30 -17.85 15.82
C VAL A 223 14.84 -18.83 14.75
N ALA A 224 14.07 -19.84 15.17
CA ALA A 224 13.38 -20.69 14.21
C ALA A 224 12.30 -19.84 13.52
N LEU A 225 12.48 -19.59 12.22
CA LEU A 225 11.52 -18.84 11.42
C LEU A 225 10.45 -19.81 10.90
N PRO A 226 9.19 -19.38 10.76
CA PRO A 226 8.18 -20.19 10.09
C PRO A 226 8.60 -20.48 8.65
N VAL A 227 8.39 -21.72 8.21
CA VAL A 227 8.63 -22.14 6.82
C VAL A 227 7.72 -21.35 5.89
N GLN A 228 8.26 -20.91 4.74
CA GLN A 228 7.59 -20.08 3.75
C GLN A 228 7.05 -18.80 4.39
N SER A 229 7.92 -18.06 5.09
CA SER A 229 7.57 -16.75 5.68
C SER A 229 8.32 -15.59 5.04
N VAL A 230 7.77 -14.38 5.16
CA VAL A 230 8.51 -13.16 4.80
C VAL A 230 9.84 -13.08 5.55
N ALA A 231 9.86 -13.48 6.83
CA ALA A 231 11.06 -13.48 7.66
C ALA A 231 12.13 -14.45 7.11
N GLU A 232 11.74 -15.65 6.70
CA GLU A 232 12.64 -16.60 6.04
C GLU A 232 13.14 -16.06 4.70
N ALA A 233 12.24 -15.54 3.88
CA ALA A 233 12.55 -15.06 2.53
C ALA A 233 13.58 -13.92 2.54
N VAL A 234 13.50 -12.98 3.49
CA VAL A 234 14.50 -11.90 3.58
C VAL A 234 15.89 -12.38 4.01
N CYS A 235 15.99 -13.57 4.61
CA CYS A 235 17.24 -14.18 5.08
C CYS A 235 17.79 -15.28 4.17
N ALA A 236 16.99 -15.75 3.21
CA ALA A 236 17.43 -16.69 2.18
C ALA A 236 18.58 -16.08 1.36
N ARG A 237 19.59 -16.91 1.03
CA ARG A 237 20.78 -16.53 0.26
C ARG A 237 20.72 -17.06 -1.15
#